data_AF-A0A3D4GUG0-F1
#
_entry.id   AF-A0A3D4GUG0-F1
#
_cell.length_a   1.000
_cell.length_b   1.000
_cell.length_c   1.000
_cell.angle_alpha   90.00
_cell.angle_beta   90.00
_cell.angle_gamma   90.00
#
_symmetry.space_group_name_H-M   'P 1'
#
loop_
_entity.id
_entity.type
_entity.pdbx_description
1 polymer ?
#
loop_
_entity_poly.entity_id
_entity_poly.type
_entity_poly.pdbx_seq_one_letter_code
_entity_poly.pdbx_strand_id
1 'polypeptide(L)' 'MTNLVLNAEDAMPHWGKLSISTAEVTDWTRIEIQDTGIGIPDNVLDRIFEPFFT' A
#
# COMPACT_ATOMS: atom_id res chain seq x y z
N MET A 1 7.19 3.55 6.08
CA MET A 1 6.23 4.38 5.31
C MET A 1 6.70 4.66 3.90
N THR A 2 7.96 5.07 3.68
CA THR A 2 8.49 5.37 2.32
C THR A 2 8.24 4.25 1.31
N ASN A 3 8.56 2.99 1.63
CA ASN A 3 8.33 1.87 0.72
C ASN A 3 6.85 1.69 0.32
N LEU A 4 5.92 1.94 1.24
CA LEU A 4 4.48 1.80 0.95
C LEU A 4 3.98 2.92 0.03
N VAL A 5 4.58 4.11 0.12
CA VAL A 5 4.26 5.23 -0.78
C VAL A 5 4.84 4.98 -2.17
N LEU A 6 6.07 4.48 -2.27
CA LEU A 6 6.68 4.11 -3.54
C LEU A 6 5.92 2.98 -4.23
N ASN A 7 5.55 1.92 -3.49
CA ASN A 7 4.73 0.84 -4.03
C ASN A 7 3.37 1.34 -4.54
N ALA A 8 2.75 2.30 -3.84
CA ALA A 8 1.51 2.91 -4.27
C ALA A 8 1.69 3.78 -5.54
N GLU A 9 2.81 4.50 -5.65
CA GLU A 9 3.18 5.26 -6.86
C GLU A 9 3.34 4.32 -8.06
N ASP A 10 4.12 3.24 -7.91
CA ASP A 10 4.35 2.24 -8.95
C ASP A 10 3.03 1.55 -9.38
N ALA A 11 2.12 1.30 -8.43
CA ALA A 11 0.81 0.72 -8.70
C ALA A 11 -0.15 1.67 -9.44
N MET A 12 0.13 2.97 -9.49
CA MET A 12 -0.68 4.00 -10.15
C MET A 12 0.01 4.54 -11.42
N PRO A 13 0.04 3.78 -12.54
CA PRO A 13 0.69 4.20 -13.79
C PRO A 13 0.01 5.41 -14.48
N HIS A 14 -1.12 5.86 -13.96
CA HIS A 14 -1.86 7.05 -14.38
C HIS A 14 -2.19 7.90 -13.14
N TRP A 15 -2.98 8.97 -13.33
CA TRP A 15 -3.53 9.71 -12.20
C TRP A 15 -4.28 8.80 -11.24
N GLY A 16 -3.98 8.93 -9.95
CA GLY A 16 -4.62 8.17 -8.90
C GLY A 16 -4.64 8.95 -7.60
N LYS A 17 -5.37 8.41 -6.64
CA LYS A 17 -5.49 8.95 -5.29
C LYS A 17 -4.80 8.02 -4.31
N LEU A 18 -3.79 8.54 -3.62
CA LEU A 18 -3.23 7.95 -2.41
C LEU A 18 -3.92 8.58 -1.19
N SER A 19 -4.48 7.74 -0.32
CA SER A 19 -5.10 8.15 0.93
C SER A 19 -4.35 7.53 2.11
N ILE A 20 -4.01 8.34 3.10
CA ILE A 20 -3.42 7.88 4.36
C ILE A 20 -4.38 8.29 5.47
N SER A 21 -4.81 7.33 6.28
CA SER A 21 -5.70 7.56 7.42
C SER A 21 -5.14 6.89 8.66
N THR A 22 -5.48 7.44 9.81
CA THR A 22 -5.18 6.84 11.10
C THR A 22 -6.45 6.70 11.92
N ALA A 23 -6.56 5.61 12.64
CA ALA A 23 -7.68 5.35 13.53
C ALA A 23 -7.16 4.71 14.82
N GLU A 24 -7.72 5.11 15.95
CA GLU A 24 -7.53 4.41 17.21
C GLU A 24 -8.38 3.14 17.21
N VAL A 25 -7.76 2.00 17.49
CA VAL A 25 -8.39 0.68 17.52
C VAL A 25 -7.99 0.00 18.82
N THR A 26 -8.84 0.10 19.84
CA THR A 26 -8.63 -0.44 21.19
C THR A 26 -7.24 -0.09 21.75
N ASP A 27 -6.25 -0.99 21.63
CA ASP A 27 -4.89 -0.83 22.16
C ASP A 27 -3.85 -0.46 21.10
N TRP A 28 -4.29 -0.17 19.87
CA TRP A 28 -3.44 0.06 18.71
C TRP A 28 -3.83 1.31 17.94
N THR A 29 -2.84 1.93 17.30
CA THR A 29 -3.10 2.90 16.24
C THR A 29 -3.03 2.18 14.91
N ARG A 30 -4.16 2.07 14.21
CA ARG A 30 -4.20 1.59 12.83
C ARG A 30 -3.76 2.72 11.92
N ILE A 31 -2.78 2.43 11.07
CA ILE A 31 -2.41 3.27 9.93
C ILE A 31 -2.86 2.54 8.67
N GLU A 32 -3.67 3.20 7.86
CA GLU A 32 -4.15 2.66 6.59
C GLU A 32 -3.60 3.51 5.44
N ILE A 33 -3.07 2.83 4.43
CA ILE A 33 -2.53 3.42 3.21
C ILE A 33 -3.29 2.74 2.07
N GLN A 34 -3.99 3.54 1.27
CA GLN A 34 -4.81 3.05 0.18
C GLN A 34 -4.51 3.85 -1.09
N ASP A 35 -4.18 3.16 -2.16
CA ASP A 35 -4.11 3.70 -3.52
C ASP A 35 -5.32 3.29 -4.37
N THR A 36 -5.38 3.80 -5.59
CA THR A 36 -6.44 3.48 -6.58
C THR A 36 -5.82 2.93 -7.86
N GLY A 37 -4.65 2.33 -7.73
CA GLY A 37 -3.86 1.75 -8.80
C GLY A 37 -4.44 0.43 -9.32
N ILE A 38 -3.63 -0.25 -10.12
CA ILE A 38 -4.00 -1.51 -10.78
C ILE A 38 -4.14 -2.70 -9.81
N GLY A 39 -3.79 -2.49 -8.53
CA GLY A 39 -3.78 -3.52 -7.50
C GLY A 39 -2.58 -4.45 -7.61
N ILE A 40 -2.60 -5.49 -6.79
CA ILE A 40 -1.52 -6.49 -6.70
C ILE A 40 -1.99 -7.75 -7.43
N PRO A 41 -1.22 -8.27 -8.41
CA PRO A 41 -1.55 -9.53 -9.07
C PRO A 41 -1.62 -10.71 -8.08
N ASP A 42 -2.59 -11.60 -8.25
CA ASP A 42 -2.83 -12.73 -7.34
C ASP A 42 -1.61 -13.64 -7.18
N ASN A 43 -0.80 -13.78 -8.23
CA ASN A 43 0.38 -14.63 -8.26
C ASN A 43 1.59 -14.06 -7.48
N VAL A 44 1.49 -12.83 -6.95
CA VAL A 44 2.55 -12.20 -6.15
C VAL A 44 2.10 -11.78 -4.75
N LEU A 45 0.82 -11.96 -4.40
CA LEU A 45 0.27 -11.59 -3.08
C LEU A 45 1.05 -12.18 -1.91
N ASP A 46 1.52 -13.43 -2.02
CA ASP A 46 2.27 -14.09 -0.95
C ASP A 46 3.67 -13.51 -0.72
N ARG A 47 4.19 -12.76 -1.71
CA ARG A 47 5.56 -12.25 -1.73
C ARG A 47 5.67 -10.76 -1.46
N ILE A 48 4.54 -10.02 -1.37
CA ILE A 48 4.55 -8.57 -1.16
C ILE A 48 5.12 -8.14 0.20
N PHE A 49 5.23 -9.09 1.14
CA PHE A 49 5.84 -8.88 2.45
C PHE A 49 7.33 -9.25 2.47
N GLU A 50 7.89 -9.77 1.37
CA GLU A 50 9.33 -9.98 1.23
C GLU A 50 10.05 -8.61 1.12
N PRO A 51 11.14 -8.39 1.88
CA PRO A 51 11.93 -7.16 1.75
C PRO A 51 12.44 -6.98 0.32
N PHE A 52 12.36 -5.76 -0.22
CA PHE A 52 12.84 -5.37 -1.57
C PHE A 52 12.11 -6.03 -2.74
N PHE A 53 10.89 -6.53 -2.54
CA PHE A 53 10.03 -6.97 -3.64
C PHE A 53 9.55 -5.75 -4.46
N THR A 54 9.79 -5.78 -5.77
CA THR A 54 9.36 -4.78 -6.79
C THR A 54 8.80 -5.49 -7.99
#